data_AF-A0A5C9ERP3-F1
#
_entry.id   AF-A0A5C9ERP3-F1
#
_cell.length_a   1.000
_cell.length_b   1.000
_cell.length_c   1.000
_cell.angle_alpha   90.00
_cell.angle_beta   90.00
_cell.angle_gamma   90.00
#
_symmetry.space_group_name_H-M   'P 1'
#
loop_
_entity.id
_entity.type
_entity.pdbx_description
1 polymer ?
#
loop_
_entity_poly.entity_id
_entity_poly.type
_entity_poly.pdbx_seq_one_letter_code
_entity_poly.pdbx_strand_id
1 'polypeptide(L)'
;MAIGIERIVLTFIVQTILILTFGYIGTNIMKRKKTKLNLYFSMFFFSLTIGNIINIIYVLIYAYGGTSLELVVVIMHLITNFFNFFGLAFLFVVNQIILKSAMVFTQKDILRYFLIYGGILIVGTILIQIFEGVTMSSSGYPKWSIYYFLFILLSVVGIALFPILNTSYKIFNQLEGEEIRRRYLYFLLGIFGLSPLLVVIIFSNLLDIPIFRTITSILSISMILWVILIYYGLRRQTTK
;
A
#
# COMPACT_ATOMS: atom_id res chain seq x y z
N MET A 1 29.14 -1.34 -8.97
CA MET A 1 28.26 -0.25 -8.49
C MET A 1 27.73 -0.69 -7.14
N ALA A 2 28.01 0.06 -6.06
CA ALA A 2 27.70 -0.40 -4.71
C ALA A 2 26.31 0.10 -4.29
N ILE A 3 25.42 -0.83 -3.94
CA ILE A 3 24.20 -0.49 -3.22
C ILE A 3 24.60 0.06 -1.85
N GLY A 4 24.07 1.24 -1.48
CA GLY A 4 24.31 1.81 -0.16
C GLY A 4 23.80 0.90 0.96
N ILE A 5 24.52 0.86 2.09
CA ILE A 5 24.19 0.02 3.25
C ILE A 5 22.77 0.32 3.75
N GLU A 6 22.34 1.59 3.69
CA GLU A 6 21.01 2.04 4.04
C GLU A 6 19.91 1.35 3.22
N ARG A 7 20.18 1.12 1.93
CA ARG A 7 19.24 0.43 1.04
C ARG A 7 19.19 -1.07 1.30
N ILE A 8 20.33 -1.67 1.66
CA ILE A 8 20.40 -3.07 2.07
C ILE A 8 19.56 -3.27 3.34
N VAL A 9 19.79 -2.47 4.37
CA VAL A 9 19.05 -2.55 5.63
C VAL A 9 17.54 -2.36 5.40
N LEU A 10 17.15 -1.31 4.66
CA LEU A 10 15.74 -1.06 4.36
C LEU A 10 15.11 -2.24 3.61
N THR A 11 15.74 -2.67 2.53
CA THR A 11 15.15 -3.67 1.62
C THR A 11 15.12 -5.04 2.28
N PHE A 12 16.23 -5.51 2.84
CA PHE A 12 16.33 -6.89 3.29
C PHE A 12 15.86 -7.10 4.73
N ILE A 13 15.98 -6.09 5.60
CA ILE A 13 15.52 -6.23 6.99
C ILE A 13 14.10 -5.71 7.10
N VAL A 14 13.87 -4.43 6.79
CA VAL A 14 12.56 -3.80 7.01
C VAL A 14 11.50 -4.43 6.10
N GLN A 15 11.73 -4.59 4.80
CA GLN A 15 10.70 -5.19 3.94
C GLN A 15 10.47 -6.66 4.21
N THR A 16 11.48 -7.44 4.61
CA THR A 16 11.26 -8.82 5.05
C THR A 16 10.35 -8.88 6.27
N ILE A 17 10.56 -8.02 7.26
CA ILE A 17 9.66 -7.93 8.42
C ILE A 17 8.25 -7.54 7.98
N LEU A 18 8.10 -6.58 7.06
CA LEU A 18 6.79 -6.19 6.52
C LEU A 18 6.12 -7.34 5.76
N ILE A 19 6.84 -8.07 4.91
CA ILE A 19 6.35 -9.24 4.17
C ILE A 19 5.84 -10.30 5.14
N LEU A 20 6.64 -10.65 6.15
CA LEU A 20 6.25 -11.65 7.15
C LEU A 20 5.02 -11.18 7.94
N THR A 21 4.99 -9.92 8.35
CA THR A 21 3.88 -9.34 9.11
C THR A 21 2.59 -9.32 8.29
N PHE A 22 2.64 -8.78 7.07
CA PHE A 22 1.48 -8.65 6.19
C PHE A 22 0.99 -10.02 5.72
N GLY A 23 1.89 -10.92 5.33
CA GLY A 23 1.55 -12.28 4.94
C GLY A 23 0.92 -13.08 6.09
N TYR A 24 1.46 -12.95 7.31
CA TYR A 24 0.88 -13.56 8.51
C TYR A 24 -0.53 -13.03 8.81
N ILE A 25 -0.71 -11.71 8.79
CA ILE A 25 -2.01 -11.07 8.99
C ILE A 25 -3.02 -11.52 7.93
N GLY A 26 -2.66 -11.45 6.65
CA GLY A 26 -3.52 -11.86 5.53
C GLY A 26 -3.96 -13.31 5.65
N THR A 27 -3.02 -14.21 5.96
CA THR A 27 -3.30 -15.64 6.18
C THR A 27 -4.21 -15.86 7.38
N ASN A 28 -3.99 -15.16 8.50
CA ASN A 28 -4.84 -15.26 9.67
C ASN A 28 -6.26 -14.75 9.43
N ILE A 29 -6.45 -13.73 8.60
CA ILE A 29 -7.78 -13.27 8.20
C ILE A 29 -8.48 -14.34 7.34
N MET A 30 -7.76 -14.98 6.41
CA MET A 30 -8.29 -16.04 5.55
C MET A 30 -8.74 -17.29 6.31
N LYS A 31 -8.07 -17.61 7.44
CA LYS A 31 -8.45 -18.73 8.31
C LYS A 31 -9.74 -18.49 9.12
N ARG A 32 -10.30 -17.26 9.11
CA ARG A 32 -11.57 -16.92 9.77
C ARG A 32 -12.78 -17.34 8.90
N LYS A 33 -13.99 -16.97 9.32
CA LYS A 33 -15.22 -17.17 8.53
C LYS A 33 -15.05 -16.58 7.12
N LYS A 34 -15.41 -17.36 6.08
CA LYS A 34 -15.35 -16.97 4.66
C LYS A 34 -16.42 -15.91 4.34
N THR A 35 -16.20 -14.68 4.77
CA THR A 35 -17.03 -13.53 4.44
C THR A 35 -16.35 -12.67 3.39
N LYS A 36 -17.12 -11.96 2.56
CA LYS A 36 -16.58 -11.01 1.58
C LYS A 36 -15.66 -9.98 2.24
N LEU A 37 -16.05 -9.49 3.42
CA LEU A 37 -15.23 -8.58 4.23
C LEU A 37 -13.83 -9.15 4.50
N ASN A 38 -13.75 -10.37 5.03
CA ASN A 38 -12.47 -11.01 5.34
C ASN A 38 -11.64 -11.29 4.09
N LEU A 39 -12.27 -11.66 2.97
CA LEU A 39 -11.58 -11.88 1.70
C LEU A 39 -10.90 -10.60 1.20
N TYR A 40 -11.64 -9.49 1.09
CA TYR A 40 -11.03 -8.25 0.60
C TYR A 40 -10.04 -7.68 1.62
N PHE A 41 -10.31 -7.84 2.92
CA PHE A 41 -9.38 -7.40 3.95
C PHE A 41 -8.07 -8.18 3.93
N SER A 42 -8.07 -9.49 3.66
CA SER A 42 -6.83 -10.24 3.47
C SER A 42 -6.10 -9.87 2.17
N MET A 43 -6.85 -9.61 1.09
CA MET A 43 -6.28 -9.20 -0.19
C MET A 43 -5.54 -7.86 -0.11
N PHE A 44 -5.96 -6.93 0.75
CA PHE A 44 -5.16 -5.75 1.07
C PHE A 44 -3.74 -6.12 1.53
N PHE A 45 -3.62 -7.00 2.53
CA PHE A 45 -2.32 -7.40 3.06
C PHE A 45 -1.50 -8.23 2.06
N PHE A 46 -2.14 -9.13 1.30
CA PHE A 46 -1.44 -9.89 0.26
C PHE A 46 -0.94 -9.00 -0.86
N SER A 47 -1.71 -7.97 -1.26
CA SER A 47 -1.27 -7.01 -2.26
C SER A 47 0.01 -6.28 -1.81
N LEU A 48 0.04 -5.78 -0.57
CA LEU A 48 1.25 -5.19 0.00
C LEU A 48 2.41 -6.20 0.11
N THR A 49 2.11 -7.46 0.46
CA THR A 49 3.12 -8.52 0.56
C THR A 49 3.77 -8.77 -0.79
N ILE A 50 2.98 -8.91 -1.86
CA ILE A 50 3.45 -9.12 -3.22
C ILE A 50 4.28 -7.92 -3.69
N GLY A 51 3.81 -6.69 -3.46
CA GLY A 51 4.55 -5.47 -3.81
C GLY A 51 5.94 -5.42 -3.15
N ASN A 52 6.03 -5.75 -1.86
CA ASN A 52 7.31 -5.81 -1.13
C ASN A 52 8.20 -6.96 -1.59
N ILE A 53 7.66 -8.14 -1.92
CA ILE A 53 8.45 -9.25 -2.48
C ILE A 53 9.09 -8.82 -3.81
N ILE A 54 8.29 -8.25 -4.72
CA ILE A 54 8.80 -7.74 -6.01
C ILE A 54 9.83 -6.65 -5.77
N ASN A 55 9.66 -5.84 -4.73
CA ASN A 55 10.61 -4.80 -4.36
C ASN A 55 11.99 -5.36 -4.02
N ILE A 56 12.05 -6.39 -3.17
CA ILE A 56 13.29 -7.08 -2.84
C ILE A 56 13.94 -7.67 -4.10
N ILE A 57 13.14 -8.32 -4.96
CA ILE A 57 13.66 -8.97 -6.18
C ILE A 57 14.29 -7.94 -7.11
N TYR A 58 13.64 -6.80 -7.38
CA TYR A 58 14.22 -5.82 -8.30
C TYR A 58 15.47 -5.15 -7.73
N VAL A 59 15.54 -4.96 -6.40
CA VAL A 59 16.75 -4.43 -5.74
C VAL A 59 17.91 -5.41 -5.92
N LEU A 60 17.67 -6.72 -5.81
CA LEU A 60 18.67 -7.75 -6.10
C LEU A 60 19.11 -7.71 -7.56
N ILE A 61 18.17 -7.60 -8.50
CA ILE A 61 18.51 -7.49 -9.94
C ILE A 61 19.39 -6.28 -10.20
N TYR A 62 19.07 -5.13 -9.62
CA TYR A 62 19.92 -3.94 -9.72
C TYR A 62 21.32 -4.18 -9.12
N ALA A 63 21.40 -4.86 -7.96
CA ALA A 63 22.65 -5.16 -7.26
C ALA A 63 23.64 -5.95 -8.13
N TYR A 64 23.15 -6.99 -8.81
CA TYR A 64 23.97 -7.94 -9.53
C TYR A 64 24.07 -7.64 -11.03
N GLY A 65 23.02 -7.06 -11.63
CA GLY A 65 22.97 -6.73 -13.06
C GLY A 65 23.47 -5.33 -13.41
N GLY A 66 23.56 -4.43 -12.42
CA GLY A 66 23.94 -3.03 -12.65
C GLY A 66 22.99 -2.31 -13.60
N THR A 67 23.53 -1.35 -14.36
CA THR A 67 22.74 -0.52 -15.29
C THR A 67 22.29 -1.25 -16.55
N SER A 68 22.86 -2.43 -16.84
CA SER A 68 22.49 -3.21 -18.04
C SER A 68 21.03 -3.68 -18.03
N LEU A 69 20.41 -3.76 -16.85
CA LEU A 69 19.04 -4.20 -16.64
C LEU A 69 18.12 -3.08 -16.13
N GLU A 70 18.47 -1.82 -16.35
CA GLU A 70 17.71 -0.68 -15.83
C GLU A 70 16.22 -0.73 -16.22
N LEU A 71 15.90 -1.04 -17.48
CA LEU A 71 14.51 -1.15 -17.94
C LEU A 71 13.73 -2.22 -17.16
N VAL A 72 14.34 -3.38 -16.89
CA VAL A 72 13.72 -4.45 -16.11
C VAL A 72 13.45 -3.98 -14.69
N VAL A 73 14.43 -3.31 -14.07
CA VAL A 73 14.30 -2.77 -12.71
C VAL A 73 13.19 -1.72 -12.63
N VAL A 74 13.10 -0.83 -13.62
CA VAL A 74 12.02 0.16 -13.71
C VAL A 74 10.66 -0.53 -13.85
N ILE A 75 10.50 -1.48 -14.77
CA ILE A 75 9.24 -2.22 -14.94
C ILE A 75 8.82 -2.90 -13.63
N MET A 76 9.75 -3.57 -12.96
CA MET A 76 9.46 -4.21 -11.68
C MET A 76 9.09 -3.22 -10.58
N HIS A 77 9.74 -2.05 -10.54
CA HIS A 77 9.37 -0.97 -9.62
C HIS A 77 7.95 -0.45 -9.90
N LEU A 78 7.56 -0.30 -11.17
CA LEU A 78 6.19 0.09 -11.54
C LEU A 78 5.17 -0.97 -11.09
N ILE A 79 5.50 -2.26 -11.21
CA ILE A 79 4.67 -3.36 -10.72
C ILE A 79 4.58 -3.33 -9.19
N THR A 80 5.69 -3.09 -8.48
CA THR A 80 5.72 -2.90 -7.02
C THR A 80 4.77 -1.78 -6.60
N ASN A 81 4.86 -0.61 -7.25
CA ASN A 81 3.98 0.52 -6.99
C ASN A 81 2.51 0.16 -7.25
N PHE A 82 2.22 -0.55 -8.35
CA PHE A 82 0.87 -1.01 -8.64
C PHE A 82 0.31 -1.84 -7.47
N PHE A 83 1.01 -2.89 -7.02
CA PHE A 83 0.52 -3.71 -5.91
C PHE A 83 0.39 -2.91 -4.60
N ASN A 84 1.36 -2.07 -4.27
CA ASN A 84 1.32 -1.28 -3.04
C ASN A 84 0.12 -0.32 -3.01
N PHE A 85 -0.16 0.38 -4.11
CA PHE A 85 -1.27 1.34 -4.17
C PHE A 85 -2.61 0.69 -4.48
N PHE A 86 -2.64 -0.37 -5.29
CA PHE A 86 -3.85 -1.15 -5.55
C PHE A 86 -4.37 -1.84 -4.27
N GLY A 87 -3.49 -2.12 -3.30
CA GLY A 87 -3.87 -2.50 -1.94
C GLY A 87 -4.98 -1.62 -1.35
N LEU A 88 -4.88 -0.30 -1.52
CA LEU A 88 -5.87 0.65 -0.98
C LEU A 88 -7.27 0.44 -1.55
N ALA A 89 -7.38 -0.10 -2.77
CA ALA A 89 -8.66 -0.41 -3.38
C ALA A 89 -9.43 -1.45 -2.56
N PHE A 90 -8.73 -2.47 -2.05
CA PHE A 90 -9.32 -3.48 -1.18
C PHE A 90 -9.80 -2.87 0.14
N LEU A 91 -9.03 -1.94 0.72
CA LEU A 91 -9.41 -1.26 1.95
C LEU A 91 -10.65 -0.36 1.76
N PHE A 92 -10.76 0.32 0.61
CA PHE A 92 -11.97 1.04 0.24
C PHE A 92 -13.19 0.11 0.13
N VAL A 93 -13.04 -1.05 -0.53
CA VAL A 93 -14.12 -2.04 -0.62
C VAL A 93 -14.52 -2.56 0.75
N VAL A 94 -13.57 -2.80 1.65
CA VAL A 94 -13.86 -3.16 3.06
C VAL A 94 -14.72 -2.10 3.73
N ASN A 95 -14.38 -0.81 3.60
CA ASN A 95 -15.20 0.27 4.13
C ASN A 95 -16.62 0.27 3.51
N GLN A 96 -16.75 0.12 2.20
CA GLN A 96 -18.08 0.10 1.56
C GLN A 96 -18.95 -1.06 2.04
N ILE A 97 -18.36 -2.25 2.23
CA ILE A 97 -19.07 -3.42 2.77
C ILE A 97 -19.56 -3.16 4.20
N ILE A 98 -18.75 -2.50 5.04
CA ILE A 98 -19.15 -2.14 6.41
C ILE A 98 -20.27 -1.09 6.37
N LEU A 99 -20.11 -0.04 5.56
CA LEU A 99 -21.03 1.11 5.53
C LEU A 99 -22.41 0.77 4.97
N LYS A 100 -22.49 0.03 3.85
CA LYS A 100 -23.75 -0.19 3.12
C LYS A 100 -24.33 -1.59 3.29
N SER A 101 -23.70 -2.46 4.08
CA SER A 101 -23.93 -3.91 4.07
C SER A 101 -23.58 -4.56 2.71
N ALA A 102 -23.18 -5.83 2.75
CA ALA A 102 -22.78 -6.59 1.57
C ALA A 102 -23.91 -6.83 0.54
N MET A 103 -25.17 -6.53 0.90
CA MET A 103 -26.32 -6.66 -0.01
C MET A 103 -26.50 -5.45 -0.93
N VAL A 104 -26.10 -4.25 -0.50
CA VAL A 104 -26.24 -3.03 -1.30
C VAL A 104 -24.99 -2.77 -2.14
N PHE A 105 -23.80 -3.11 -1.62
CA PHE A 105 -22.56 -3.01 -2.39
C PHE A 105 -22.30 -4.32 -3.13
N THR A 106 -22.70 -4.37 -4.40
CA THR A 106 -22.75 -5.61 -5.18
C THR A 106 -21.39 -6.00 -5.73
N GLN A 107 -21.26 -7.24 -6.21
CA GLN A 107 -20.05 -7.72 -6.87
C GLN A 107 -19.70 -6.88 -8.12
N LYS A 108 -20.72 -6.37 -8.82
CA LYS A 108 -20.55 -5.52 -10.00
C LYS A 108 -19.92 -4.19 -9.62
N ASP A 109 -20.31 -3.60 -8.50
CA ASP A 109 -19.74 -2.34 -8.00
C ASP A 109 -18.28 -2.49 -7.59
N ILE A 110 -17.96 -3.61 -6.91
CA ILE A 110 -16.59 -3.95 -6.52
C ILE A 110 -15.71 -4.11 -7.76
N LEU A 111 -16.16 -4.92 -8.73
CA LEU A 111 -15.41 -5.16 -9.96
C LEU A 111 -15.22 -3.87 -10.76
N ARG A 112 -16.27 -3.06 -10.90
CA ARG A 112 -16.19 -1.76 -11.58
C ARG A 112 -15.16 -0.85 -10.92
N TYR A 113 -15.16 -0.77 -9.59
CA TYR A 113 -14.18 0.03 -8.85
C TYR A 113 -12.75 -0.47 -9.07
N PHE A 114 -12.51 -1.79 -8.99
CA PHE A 114 -11.19 -2.36 -9.27
C PHE A 114 -10.71 -2.14 -10.70
N LEU A 115 -11.59 -2.29 -11.69
CA LEU A 115 -11.24 -2.05 -13.09
C LEU A 115 -10.92 -0.58 -13.35
N ILE A 116 -11.70 0.35 -12.79
CA ILE A 116 -11.44 1.79 -12.95
C ILE A 116 -10.16 2.18 -12.23
N TYR A 117 -10.02 1.86 -10.94
CA TYR A 117 -8.86 2.28 -10.16
C TYR A 117 -7.57 1.57 -10.62
N GLY A 118 -7.63 0.26 -10.82
CA GLY A 118 -6.52 -0.52 -11.35
C GLY A 118 -6.15 -0.10 -12.77
N GLY A 119 -7.15 0.19 -13.61
CA GLY A 119 -6.94 0.73 -14.96
C GLY A 119 -6.25 2.08 -14.96
N ILE A 120 -6.68 3.01 -14.09
CA ILE A 120 -6.00 4.31 -13.90
C ILE A 120 -4.54 4.09 -13.52
N LEU A 121 -4.26 3.23 -12.53
CA LEU A 121 -2.90 2.96 -12.09
C LEU A 121 -2.03 2.35 -13.19
N ILE A 122 -2.51 1.32 -13.91
CA ILE A 122 -1.74 0.64 -14.95
C ILE A 122 -1.56 1.54 -16.17
N VAL A 123 -2.65 2.02 -16.76
CA VAL A 123 -2.61 2.81 -17.99
C VAL A 123 -1.90 4.14 -17.74
N GLY A 124 -2.20 4.83 -16.63
CA GLY A 124 -1.55 6.08 -16.29
C GLY A 124 -0.05 5.92 -16.04
N THR A 125 0.36 4.85 -15.35
CA THR A 125 1.79 4.55 -15.15
C THR A 125 2.50 4.27 -16.47
N ILE A 126 1.91 3.48 -17.37
CA ILE A 126 2.50 3.18 -18.69
C ILE A 126 2.62 4.46 -19.52
N LEU A 127 1.55 5.25 -19.61
CA LEU A 127 1.54 6.49 -20.39
C LEU A 127 2.60 7.47 -19.90
N ILE A 128 2.72 7.67 -18.58
CA ILE A 128 3.73 8.59 -18.03
C ILE A 128 5.14 8.03 -18.20
N GLN A 129 5.32 6.71 -18.11
CA GLN A 129 6.63 6.10 -18.32
C GLN A 129 7.16 6.32 -19.75
N ILE A 130 6.28 6.36 -20.75
CA ILE A 130 6.66 6.70 -22.15
C ILE A 130 7.30 8.10 -22.23
N PHE A 131 6.92 9.02 -21.33
CA PHE A 131 7.47 10.38 -21.22
C PHE A 131 8.46 10.51 -20.05
N GLU A 132 9.28 9.48 -19.80
CA GLU A 132 10.31 9.47 -18.75
C GLU A 132 9.74 9.63 -17.33
N GLY A 133 8.80 8.75 -16.96
CA GLY A 133 8.16 8.73 -15.65
C GLY A 133 9.10 8.43 -14.48
N VAL A 134 9.81 7.30 -14.56
CA VAL A 134 10.73 6.82 -13.53
C VAL A 134 12.06 6.42 -14.16
N THR A 135 13.16 6.81 -13.50
CA THR A 135 14.53 6.40 -13.82
C THR A 135 15.24 5.88 -12.57
N MET A 136 16.41 5.27 -12.72
CA MET A 136 17.18 4.78 -11.58
C MET A 136 18.32 5.76 -11.22
N SER A 137 18.45 6.08 -9.93
CA SER A 137 19.61 6.84 -9.44
C SER A 137 20.88 5.99 -9.48
N SER A 138 22.04 6.62 -9.30
CA SER A 138 23.33 5.92 -9.16
C SER A 138 23.45 5.05 -7.90
N SER A 139 22.66 5.36 -6.87
CA SER A 139 22.46 4.52 -5.67
C SER A 139 21.38 3.44 -5.86
N GLY A 140 20.79 3.41 -7.07
CA GLY A 140 19.78 2.49 -7.53
C GLY A 140 18.41 2.67 -6.92
N TYR A 141 18.14 3.79 -6.28
CA TYR A 141 16.78 4.11 -5.91
C TYR A 141 16.00 4.59 -7.12
N PRO A 142 14.68 4.34 -7.18
CA PRO A 142 13.85 4.95 -8.19
C PRO A 142 13.79 6.47 -7.98
N LYS A 143 13.97 7.22 -9.06
CA LYS A 143 13.79 8.67 -9.14
C LYS A 143 12.58 8.96 -10.00
N TRP A 144 11.63 9.70 -9.43
CA TRP A 144 10.37 10.00 -10.12
C TRP A 144 10.45 11.36 -10.78
N SER A 145 9.93 11.47 -12.00
CA SER A 145 9.64 12.76 -12.61
C SER A 145 8.50 13.43 -11.87
N ILE A 146 8.40 14.76 -12.02
CA ILE A 146 7.31 15.53 -11.41
C ILE A 146 5.93 15.06 -11.91
N TYR A 147 5.84 14.63 -13.17
CA TYR A 147 4.60 14.12 -13.76
C TYR A 147 4.18 12.80 -13.12
N TYR A 148 5.12 11.87 -12.94
CA TYR A 148 4.83 10.60 -12.27
C TYR A 148 4.46 10.80 -10.80
N PHE A 149 5.18 11.69 -10.11
CA PHE A 149 4.84 12.09 -8.74
C PHE A 149 3.43 12.65 -8.63
N LEU A 150 3.06 13.63 -9.45
CA LEU A 150 1.72 14.26 -9.39
C LEU A 150 0.63 13.24 -9.69
N PHE A 151 0.85 12.37 -10.68
CA PHE A 151 -0.09 11.31 -11.02
C PHE A 151 -0.31 10.32 -9.86
N ILE A 152 0.77 9.81 -9.25
CA ILE A 152 0.67 8.90 -8.12
C ILE A 152 0.05 9.61 -6.92
N LEU A 153 0.44 10.85 -6.62
CA LEU A 153 -0.10 11.63 -5.52
C LEU A 153 -1.61 11.82 -5.67
N LEU A 154 -2.09 12.25 -6.85
CA LEU A 154 -3.51 12.44 -7.12
C LEU A 154 -4.29 11.13 -7.08
N SER A 155 -3.73 10.06 -7.66
CA SER A 155 -4.37 8.74 -7.69
C SER A 155 -4.46 8.11 -6.29
N VAL A 156 -3.40 8.22 -5.49
CA VAL A 156 -3.33 7.64 -4.15
C VAL A 156 -4.10 8.49 -3.16
N VAL A 157 -3.85 9.80 -3.09
CA VAL A 157 -4.48 10.68 -2.11
C VAL A 157 -5.91 11.03 -2.50
N GLY A 158 -6.12 11.49 -3.73
CA GLY A 158 -7.42 11.97 -4.20
C GLY A 158 -8.42 10.85 -4.45
N ILE A 159 -8.00 9.77 -5.13
CA ILE A 159 -8.93 8.72 -5.55
C ILE A 159 -9.06 7.59 -4.50
N ALA A 160 -7.99 7.24 -3.78
CA ALA A 160 -8.03 6.14 -2.82
C ALA A 160 -8.15 6.61 -1.36
N LEU A 161 -7.16 7.34 -0.82
CA LEU A 161 -7.10 7.68 0.59
C LEU A 161 -8.23 8.61 1.02
N PHE A 162 -8.56 9.63 0.23
CA PHE A 162 -9.63 10.57 0.59
C PHE A 162 -11.00 9.86 0.71
N PRO A 163 -11.43 9.02 -0.24
CA PRO A 163 -12.65 8.22 -0.07
C PRO A 163 -12.58 7.24 1.11
N ILE A 164 -11.43 6.60 1.35
CA ILE A 164 -11.23 5.71 2.51
C ILE A 164 -11.43 6.49 3.81
N LEU A 165 -10.75 7.61 3.99
CA LEU A 165 -10.84 8.44 5.19
C LEU A 165 -12.26 8.96 5.42
N ASN A 166 -12.90 9.51 4.37
CA ASN A 166 -14.28 9.99 4.44
C ASN A 166 -15.26 8.88 4.84
N THR A 167 -15.14 7.70 4.23
CA THR A 167 -16.02 6.56 4.53
C THR A 167 -15.74 5.97 5.90
N SER A 168 -14.47 5.88 6.32
CA SER A 168 -14.10 5.45 7.67
C SER A 168 -14.65 6.38 8.73
N TYR A 169 -14.57 7.70 8.53
CA TYR A 169 -15.13 8.67 9.46
C TYR A 169 -16.66 8.54 9.56
N LYS A 170 -17.35 8.36 8.43
CA LYS A 170 -18.80 8.10 8.42
C LYS A 170 -19.17 6.83 9.18
N ILE A 171 -18.45 5.73 8.96
CA ILE A 171 -18.66 4.48 9.69
C ILE A 171 -18.51 4.73 11.18
N PHE A 172 -17.41 5.36 11.61
CA PHE A 172 -17.15 5.62 13.02
C PHE A 172 -18.28 6.38 13.73
N ASN A 173 -18.91 7.34 13.04
CA ASN A 173 -20.03 8.13 13.57
C ASN A 173 -21.38 7.39 13.56
N GLN A 174 -21.52 6.34 12.75
CA GLN A 174 -22.74 5.53 12.65
C GLN A 174 -22.72 4.27 13.50
N LEU A 175 -21.57 3.92 14.10
CA LEU A 175 -21.44 2.74 14.94
C LEU A 175 -22.14 2.94 16.28
N GLU A 176 -23.12 2.08 16.55
CA GLU A 176 -23.76 1.93 17.85
C GLU A 176 -22.93 0.98 18.74
N GLY A 177 -22.84 1.30 20.03
CA GLY A 177 -22.09 0.52 21.02
C GLY A 177 -20.63 0.98 21.19
N GLU A 178 -20.28 1.32 22.44
CA GLU A 178 -18.95 1.85 22.78
C GLU A 178 -17.81 0.89 22.43
N GLU A 179 -18.03 -0.43 22.60
CA GLU A 179 -16.98 -1.42 22.35
C GLU A 179 -16.64 -1.52 20.86
N ILE A 180 -17.65 -1.58 19.98
CA ILE A 180 -17.44 -1.66 18.53
C ILE A 180 -16.80 -0.38 18.03
N ARG A 181 -17.27 0.78 18.53
CA ARG A 181 -16.72 2.09 18.20
C ARG A 181 -15.26 2.23 18.63
N ARG A 182 -14.90 1.80 19.85
CA ARG A 182 -13.51 1.81 20.34
C ARG A 182 -12.59 0.92 19.51
N ARG A 183 -13.08 -0.25 19.05
CA ARG A 183 -12.30 -1.10 18.15
C ARG A 183 -12.10 -0.46 16.79
N TYR A 184 -13.16 0.09 16.22
CA TYR A 184 -13.07 0.78 14.93
C TYR A 184 -12.17 2.03 14.99
N LEU A 185 -12.05 2.67 16.16
CA LEU A 185 -11.06 3.74 16.37
C LEU A 185 -9.62 3.27 16.07
N TYR A 186 -9.24 2.05 16.43
CA TYR A 186 -7.92 1.52 16.05
C TYR A 186 -7.75 1.40 14.54
N PHE A 187 -8.80 0.97 13.82
CA PHE A 187 -8.78 0.93 12.36
C PHE A 187 -8.60 2.34 11.77
N LEU A 188 -9.35 3.31 12.29
CA LEU A 188 -9.29 4.70 11.88
C LEU A 188 -7.90 5.32 12.14
N LEU A 189 -7.35 5.13 13.35
CA LEU A 189 -6.00 5.56 13.71
C LEU A 189 -4.93 4.92 12.83
N GLY A 190 -5.10 3.63 12.50
CA GLY A 190 -4.23 2.92 11.58
C GLY A 190 -4.20 3.54 10.18
N ILE A 191 -5.37 3.89 9.63
CA ILE A 191 -5.45 4.59 8.33
C ILE A 191 -4.86 5.99 8.41
N PHE A 192 -5.17 6.75 9.48
CA PHE A 192 -4.63 8.10 9.68
C PHE A 192 -3.11 8.11 9.84
N GLY A 193 -2.51 7.11 10.48
CA GLY A 193 -1.07 7.00 10.60
C GLY A 193 -0.39 6.49 9.33
N LEU A 194 -1.03 5.58 8.59
CA LEU A 194 -0.50 5.07 7.32
C LEU A 194 -0.52 6.13 6.20
N SER A 195 -1.56 6.98 6.17
CA SER A 195 -1.77 8.00 5.12
C SER A 195 -0.58 8.98 4.95
N PRO A 196 -0.11 9.70 5.98
CA PRO A 196 1.02 10.61 5.84
C PRO A 196 2.31 9.86 5.52
N LEU A 197 2.47 8.62 5.99
CA LEU A 197 3.65 7.81 5.69
C LEU A 197 3.73 7.45 4.20
N LEU A 198 2.60 7.12 3.57
CA LEU A 198 2.53 6.93 2.11
C LEU A 198 2.92 8.21 1.36
N VAL A 199 2.45 9.38 1.83
CA VAL A 199 2.80 10.67 1.23
C VAL A 199 4.31 10.92 1.36
N VAL A 200 4.90 10.71 2.54
CA VAL A 200 6.35 10.87 2.75
C VAL A 200 7.16 9.97 1.80
N ILE A 201 6.74 8.72 1.60
CA ILE A 201 7.39 7.80 0.65
C ILE A 201 7.32 8.34 -0.80
N ILE A 202 6.16 8.86 -1.21
CA ILE A 202 5.97 9.46 -2.54
C ILE A 202 6.90 10.66 -2.73
N PHE A 203 6.99 11.56 -1.74
CA PHE A 203 7.93 12.69 -1.76
C PHE A 203 9.39 12.22 -1.77
N SER A 204 9.72 11.12 -1.10
CA SER A 204 11.08 10.59 -1.03
C SER A 204 11.61 10.17 -2.39
N ASN A 205 10.74 9.63 -3.25
CA ASN A 205 11.09 9.25 -4.61
C ASN A 205 11.21 10.43 -5.58
N LEU A 206 10.48 11.53 -5.33
CA LEU A 206 10.62 12.77 -6.11
C LEU A 206 11.91 13.52 -5.75
N LEU A 207 12.15 13.72 -4.45
CA LEU A 207 13.25 14.56 -3.98
C LEU A 207 14.63 13.94 -4.28
N ASP A 208 14.74 12.61 -4.23
CA ASP A 208 16.01 11.89 -4.48
C ASP A 208 17.16 12.34 -3.55
N ILE A 209 16.83 12.90 -2.39
CA ILE A 209 17.81 13.40 -1.40
C ILE A 209 18.18 12.25 -0.44
N PRO A 210 19.48 11.91 -0.28
CA PRO A 210 19.91 10.79 0.58
C PRO A 210 19.40 10.89 2.02
N ILE A 211 19.56 12.05 2.68
CA ILE A 211 19.14 12.23 4.08
C ILE A 211 17.62 12.05 4.24
N PHE A 212 16.83 12.54 3.29
CA PHE A 212 15.37 12.42 3.32
C PHE A 212 14.93 10.97 3.14
N ARG A 213 15.64 10.19 2.30
CA ARG A 213 15.44 8.75 2.14
C ARG A 213 15.77 7.97 3.40
N THR A 214 16.85 8.30 4.09
CA THR A 214 17.18 7.68 5.39
C THR A 214 16.08 7.94 6.42
N ILE A 215 15.58 9.18 6.51
CA ILE A 215 14.48 9.52 7.42
C ILE A 215 13.21 8.74 7.02
N THR A 216 12.86 8.73 5.74
CA THR A 216 11.70 7.97 5.22
C THR A 216 11.82 6.48 5.53
N SER A 217 13.03 5.94 5.42
CA SER A 217 13.36 4.53 5.70
C SER A 217 13.12 4.18 7.17
N ILE A 218 13.58 5.04 8.08
CA ILE A 218 13.36 4.87 9.52
C ILE A 218 11.86 4.99 9.85
N LEU A 219 11.18 6.02 9.33
CA LEU A 219 9.75 6.20 9.52
C LEU A 219 8.93 5.04 8.96
N SER A 220 9.38 4.40 7.89
CA SER A 220 8.71 3.26 7.25
C SER A 220 8.58 2.04 8.17
N ILE A 221 9.46 1.90 9.18
CA ILE A 221 9.33 0.84 10.20
C ILE A 221 8.01 0.99 10.97
N SER A 222 7.54 2.23 11.19
CA SER A 222 6.26 2.49 11.84
C SER A 222 5.05 1.97 11.06
N MET A 223 5.19 1.61 9.77
CA MET A 223 4.12 0.94 9.01
C MET A 223 3.60 -0.31 9.72
N ILE A 224 4.49 -1.04 10.40
CA ILE A 224 4.12 -2.24 11.17
C ILE A 224 3.06 -1.89 12.21
N LEU A 225 3.28 -0.82 12.98
CA LEU A 225 2.33 -0.35 13.99
C LEU A 225 0.98 0.02 13.37
N TRP A 226 1.00 0.82 12.30
CA TRP A 226 -0.23 1.28 11.65
C TRP A 226 -1.05 0.14 11.05
N VAL A 227 -0.38 -0.81 10.40
CA VAL A 227 -1.01 -2.02 9.84
C VAL A 227 -1.57 -2.93 10.93
N ILE A 228 -0.86 -3.07 12.06
CA ILE A 228 -1.35 -3.81 13.21
C ILE A 228 -2.63 -3.17 13.75
N LEU A 229 -2.69 -1.84 13.86
CA LEU A 229 -3.91 -1.13 14.28
C LEU A 229 -5.08 -1.34 13.31
N ILE A 230 -4.81 -1.28 11.99
CA ILE A 230 -5.80 -1.63 10.95
C ILE A 230 -6.33 -3.06 11.18
N TYR A 231 -5.44 -4.03 11.39
CA TYR A 231 -5.80 -5.43 11.63
C TYR A 231 -6.65 -5.63 12.90
N TYR A 232 -6.24 -5.03 14.02
CA TYR A 232 -6.95 -5.16 15.29
C TYR A 232 -8.32 -4.49 15.25
N GLY A 233 -8.45 -3.35 14.57
CA GLY A 233 -9.71 -2.62 14.53
C GLY A 233 -10.85 -3.36 13.84
N LEU A 234 -10.54 -4.29 12.92
CA LEU A 234 -11.52 -5.15 12.24
C LEU A 234 -11.54 -6.60 12.75
N ARG A 235 -10.80 -6.92 13.81
CA ARG A 235 -10.82 -8.26 14.41
C ARG A 235 -12.11 -8.46 15.22
N ARG A 236 -12.99 -9.37 14.76
CA ARG A 236 -14.10 -9.86 15.58
C ARG A 236 -13.55 -10.73 16.72
N GLN A 237 -14.01 -10.49 17.94
CA GLN A 237 -13.93 -11.51 18.98
C GLN A 237 -14.85 -12.66 18.57
N THR A 238 -14.28 -13.84 18.42
CA THR A 238 -15.05 -15.06 18.56
C THR A 238 -15.35 -15.19 20.04
N THR A 239 -16.51 -14.70 20.48
CA THR A 239 -17.12 -15.17 21.71
C THR A 239 -17.22 -16.69 21.58
N LYS A 240 -16.45 -17.41 22.39
CA LYS A 240 -16.80 -18.76 22.81
C LYS A 240 -17.76 -18.61 23.98
#